data_AF-A0A3N5NT66-F1
#
_entry.id   AF-A0A3N5NT66-F1
#
_cell.length_a   1.000
_cell.length_b   1.000
_cell.length_c   1.000
_cell.angle_alpha   90.00
_cell.angle_beta   90.00
_cell.angle_gamma   90.00
#
_symmetry.space_group_name_H-M   'P 1'
#
loop_
_entity.id
_entity.type
_entity.pdbx_description
1 polymer ?
#
loop_
_entity_poly.entity_id
_entity_poly.type
_entity_poly.pdbx_seq_one_letter_code
_entity_poly.pdbx_strand_id
1 'polypeptide(L)'
;MAVDIEELKKKIMNFMTEKSKFKSKMYFKDLAKADESASLRDIKKAATELVKEEKVEYWSSGSTTLYGLKGGGKSEADQFGGEEKE
;
A
#
# COMPACT_ATOMS: atom_id res chain seq x y z
N MET A 1 -14.92 13.30 14.24
CA MET A 1 -14.42 13.81 12.93
C MET A 1 -14.45 12.62 11.99
N ALA A 2 -15.33 12.66 10.98
CA ALA A 2 -15.38 11.62 9.97
C ALA A 2 -14.11 11.77 9.14
N VAL A 3 -13.12 10.91 9.41
CA VAL A 3 -12.01 10.75 8.48
C VAL A 3 -12.65 10.16 7.23
N ASP A 4 -12.72 10.98 6.19
CA ASP A 4 -13.38 10.61 4.94
C ASP A 4 -12.55 9.48 4.32
N ILE A 5 -13.01 8.24 4.49
CA ILE A 5 -12.31 7.04 4.02
C ILE A 5 -12.04 7.15 2.51
N GLU A 6 -12.91 7.84 1.78
CA GLU A 6 -12.75 8.14 0.36
C GLU A 6 -11.58 9.07 0.06
N GLU A 7 -11.41 10.14 0.84
CA GLU A 7 -10.26 11.04 0.72
C GLU A 7 -8.96 10.31 1.06
N LEU A 8 -9.01 9.46 2.08
CA LEU A 8 -7.87 8.64 2.49
C LEU A 8 -7.47 7.62 1.41
N LYS A 9 -8.45 6.93 0.83
CA LYS A 9 -8.24 6.05 -0.34
C LYS A 9 -7.58 6.81 -1.47
N LYS A 10 -8.05 8.02 -1.80
CA LYS A 10 -7.45 8.86 -2.86
C LYS A 10 -6.01 9.25 -2.54
N LYS A 11 -5.72 9.66 -1.31
CA LYS A 11 -4.35 10.02 -0.90
C LYS A 11 -3.41 8.83 -0.94
N ILE A 12 -3.84 7.66 -0.42
CA ILE A 12 -3.08 6.41 -0.50
C ILE A 12 -2.84 6.03 -1.97
N MET A 13 -3.87 6.10 -2.82
CA MET A 13 -3.79 5.79 -4.25
C MET A 13 -2.84 6.75 -4.98
N ASN A 14 -2.93 8.06 -4.73
CA ASN A 14 -2.03 9.06 -5.31
C ASN A 14 -0.59 8.82 -4.86
N PHE A 15 -0.38 8.64 -3.56
CA PHE A 15 0.96 8.36 -3.01
C PHE A 15 1.55 7.08 -3.60
N MET A 16 0.76 6.01 -3.68
CA MET A 16 1.18 4.78 -4.34
C MET A 16 1.45 4.99 -5.83
N THR A 17 0.64 5.78 -6.54
CA THR A 17 0.82 6.05 -7.98
C THR A 17 2.11 6.82 -8.25
N GLU A 18 2.40 7.83 -7.43
CA GLU A 18 3.66 8.58 -7.52
C GLU A 18 4.86 7.72 -7.17
N LYS A 19 4.77 6.95 -6.09
CA LYS A 19 5.85 6.08 -5.63
C LYS A 19 6.01 4.84 -6.49
N SER A 20 4.96 4.35 -7.17
CA SER A 20 5.02 3.20 -8.08
C SER A 20 5.93 3.43 -9.27
N LYS A 21 6.24 4.70 -9.60
CA LYS A 21 7.28 5.05 -10.58
C LYS A 21 8.69 4.68 -10.11
N PHE A 22 8.90 4.60 -8.80
CA PHE A 22 10.22 4.36 -8.18
C PHE A 22 10.30 3.00 -7.47
N LYS A 23 9.23 2.58 -6.77
CA LYS A 23 9.12 1.28 -6.09
C LYS A 23 7.71 0.72 -6.27
N SER A 24 7.59 -0.52 -6.71
CA SER A 24 6.30 -1.21 -6.86
C SER A 24 5.72 -1.70 -5.54
N LYS A 25 6.53 -1.85 -4.48
CA LYS A 25 6.10 -2.32 -3.15
C LYS A 25 6.49 -1.29 -2.07
N MET A 26 5.56 -0.96 -1.18
CA MET A 26 5.70 0.03 -0.11
C MET A 26 5.27 -0.54 1.23
N TYR A 27 6.00 -0.19 2.28
CA TYR A 27 5.61 -0.59 3.63
C TYR A 27 4.35 0.16 4.09
N PHE A 28 3.50 -0.52 4.85
CA PHE A 28 2.33 0.10 5.50
C PHE A 28 2.72 1.31 6.35
N LYS A 29 3.86 1.24 7.04
CA LYS A 29 4.39 2.37 7.83
C LYS A 29 4.73 3.58 6.96
N ASP A 30 5.19 3.39 5.73
CA ASP A 30 5.46 4.50 4.81
C ASP A 30 4.18 5.03 4.17
N LEU A 31 3.17 4.18 3.95
CA LEU A 31 1.84 4.63 3.54
C LEU A 31 1.14 5.44 4.64
N ALA A 32 1.37 5.08 5.90
CA ALA A 32 0.89 5.85 7.03
C ALA A 32 1.57 7.24 7.14
N LYS A 33 2.76 7.42 6.58
CA LYS A 33 3.40 8.74 6.46
C LYS A 33 2.84 9.57 5.31
N ALA A 34 2.12 8.97 4.36
CA ALA A 34 1.48 9.71 3.27
C ALA A 34 0.29 10.55 3.77
N ASP A 35 -0.34 10.11 4.86
CA ASP A 35 -1.38 10.85 5.56
C ASP A 35 -1.21 10.69 7.08
N GLU A 36 -0.40 11.57 7.68
CA GLU A 36 -0.21 11.63 9.13
C GLU A 36 -1.43 12.22 9.87
N SER A 37 -2.36 12.81 9.13
CA SER A 37 -3.61 13.38 9.67
C SER A 37 -4.67 12.30 9.93
N ALA A 38 -4.57 11.15 9.27
CA ALA A 38 -5.48 10.04 9.41
C ALA A 38 -4.99 9.01 10.43
N SER A 39 -5.94 8.38 11.12
CA SER A 39 -5.59 7.32 12.05
C SER A 39 -5.06 6.10 11.30
N LEU A 40 -4.02 5.45 11.86
CA LEU A 40 -3.50 4.16 11.37
C LEU A 40 -4.62 3.12 11.15
N ARG A 41 -5.70 3.19 11.95
CA ARG A 41 -6.90 2.34 11.77
C ARG A 41 -7.62 2.62 10.45
N ASP A 42 -7.81 3.88 10.11
CA ASP A 42 -8.50 4.30 8.89
C ASP A 42 -7.63 4.00 7.66
N ILE A 43 -6.32 4.23 7.74
CA ILE A 43 -5.37 3.91 6.66
C ILE A 43 -5.37 2.41 6.41
N LYS A 44 -5.36 1.59 7.47
CA LYS A 44 -5.46 0.13 7.34
C LYS A 44 -6.78 -0.30 6.71
N LYS A 45 -7.91 0.30 7.11
CA LYS A 45 -9.22 0.04 6.52
C LYS A 45 -9.23 0.41 5.03
N ALA A 46 -8.84 1.63 4.69
CA ALA A 46 -8.78 2.13 3.32
C ALA A 46 -7.88 1.25 2.44
N ALA A 47 -6.68 0.90 2.91
CA ALA A 47 -5.77 0.01 2.21
C ALA A 47 -6.36 -1.40 2.03
N THR A 48 -6.98 -1.98 3.06
CA THR A 48 -7.63 -3.30 2.96
C THR A 48 -8.79 -3.29 1.97
N GLU A 49 -9.58 -2.21 1.93
CA GLU A 49 -10.65 -2.05 0.94
C GLU A 49 -10.09 -1.90 -0.48
N LEU A 50 -9.00 -1.14 -0.67
CA LEU A 50 -8.32 -1.06 -1.97
C LEU A 50 -7.77 -2.42 -2.42
N VAL A 51 -7.34 -3.27 -1.48
CA VAL A 51 -6.90 -4.65 -1.77
C VAL A 51 -8.08 -5.50 -2.22
N LYS A 52 -9.23 -5.40 -1.54
CA LYS A 52 -10.46 -6.09 -1.96
C LYS A 52 -10.97 -5.61 -3.32
N GLU A 53 -10.81 -4.32 -3.62
CA GLU A 53 -11.13 -3.73 -4.92
C GLU A 53 -10.11 -4.09 -6.01
N GLU A 54 -9.09 -4.91 -5.70
CA GLU A 54 -8.01 -5.30 -6.61
C GLU A 54 -7.29 -4.10 -7.26
N LYS A 55 -7.29 -2.94 -6.60
CA LYS A 55 -6.56 -1.75 -7.04
C LYS A 55 -5.12 -1.76 -6.51
N VAL A 56 -4.92 -2.39 -5.35
CA VAL A 56 -3.60 -2.55 -4.73
C VAL A 56 -3.42 -4.00 -4.29
N GLU A 57 -2.20 -4.49 -4.31
CA GLU A 57 -1.82 -5.80 -3.79
C GLU A 57 -1.25 -5.66 -2.39
N TYR A 58 -1.58 -6.63 -1.53
CA TYR A 58 -1.06 -6.76 -0.17
C TYR A 58 -0.01 -7.87 -0.15
N TRP A 59 1.14 -7.58 0.44
CA TRP A 59 2.18 -8.56 0.72
C TRP A 59 2.48 -8.56 2.22
N SER A 60 2.60 -9.76 2.79
CA SER A 60 3.09 -9.92 4.16
C SER A 60 4.51 -10.47 4.08
N SER A 61 5.50 -9.70 4.54
CA SER A 61 6.89 -10.16 4.68
C SER A 61 7.20 -10.28 6.17
N GLY A 62 6.91 -11.45 6.73
CA GLY A 62 7.20 -11.86 8.12
C GLY A 62 6.68 -10.89 9.20
N SER A 63 7.48 -9.87 9.49
CA SER A 63 7.22 -8.85 10.52
C SER A 63 6.60 -7.55 10.00
N THR A 64 6.49 -7.38 8.66
CA THR A 64 6.03 -6.13 8.06
C THR A 64 5.05 -6.35 6.93
N THR A 65 4.02 -5.51 6.88
CA THR A 65 3.07 -5.45 5.77
C THR A 65 3.57 -4.50 4.69
N LEU A 66 3.54 -4.97 3.44
CA LEU A 66 3.73 -4.16 2.24
C LEU A 66 2.45 -4.09 1.43
N TYR A 67 2.29 -3.00 0.68
CA TYR A 67 1.26 -2.82 -0.32
C TYR A 67 1.87 -2.24 -1.59
N GLY A 68 1.29 -2.53 -2.75
CA GLY A 68 1.74 -2.01 -4.04
C GLY A 68 0.59 -1.85 -5.02
N LEU A 69 0.77 -1.07 -6.08
CA LEU A 69 -0.28 -0.91 -7.09
C LEU A 69 -0.41 -2.17 -7.94
N LYS A 70 -1.65 -2.65 -8.07
CA LYS A 70 -1.98 -3.79 -8.92
C LYS A 70 -1.84 -3.37 -10.39
N GLY A 71 -0.95 -4.05 -11.12
CA GLY A 71 -0.67 -3.78 -12.53
C GLY A 71 0.36 -2.68 -12.85
N GLY A 72 1.04 -2.10 -11.84
CA GLY A 72 1.91 -0.93 -11.99
C GLY A 72 3.40 -1.18 -12.26
N GLY A 73 3.90 -2.42 -12.28
CA GLY A 73 5.33 -2.63 -12.46
C GLY A 73 5.70 -4.07 -12.73
N LYS A 74 6.46 -4.23 -13.82
CA LYS A 74 7.27 -5.38 -14.22
C LYS A 74 7.47 -6.42 -13.11
N SER A 75 7.07 -7.66 -13.44
CA SER A 75 7.48 -8.95 -12.90
C SER A 75 8.13 -8.95 -11.52
N GLU A 76 7.50 -9.72 -10.62
CA GLU A 76 7.81 -10.04 -9.21
C GLU A 76 9.29 -10.11 -8.75
N ALA A 77 10.27 -10.14 -9.65
CA ALA A 77 11.67 -10.43 -9.39
C ALA A 77 12.58 -9.23 -9.03
N ASP A 78 12.26 -7.98 -9.39
CA ASP A 78 13.31 -6.94 -9.48
C ASP A 78 13.48 -6.01 -8.25
N GLN A 79 12.62 -6.08 -7.23
CA GLN A 79 12.66 -5.05 -6.15
C GLN A 79 12.77 -5.55 -4.72
N PHE A 80 12.61 -6.84 -4.47
CA PHE A 80 12.80 -7.41 -3.14
C PHE A 80 13.46 -8.77 -3.33
N GLY A 81 14.79 -8.80 -3.20
CA GLY A 81 15.50 -10.05 -2.99
C GLY A 81 14.99 -10.75 -1.73
N GLY A 82 14.85 -12.07 -1.83
CA GLY A 82 14.71 -13.00 -0.71
C GLY A 82 13.28 -13.33 -0.30
N GLU A 83 12.86 -14.56 -0.65
CA GLU A 83 12.42 -15.66 0.24
C GLU A 83 11.47 -15.30 1.41
N GLU A 84 10.43 -16.04 1.80
CA GLU A 84 10.03 -17.46 1.76
C GLU A 84 8.63 -17.44 2.48
N LYS A 85 7.59 -18.24 2.23
CA LYS A 85 7.34 -19.71 2.37
C LYS A 85 5.92 -19.97 1.82
N GLU A 86 5.50 -21.16 1.39
CA GLU A 86 5.88 -22.53 1.77
C GLU A 86 6.12 -23.44 0.56
#